data_AF-A0A6H2XZ86-F1
#
_entry.id   AF-A0A6H2XZ86-F1
#
_cell.length_a   1.000
_cell.length_b   1.000
_cell.length_c   1.000
_cell.angle_alpha   90.00
_cell.angle_beta   90.00
_cell.angle_gamma   90.00
#
_symmetry.space_group_name_H-M   'P 1'
#
loop_
_entity.id
_entity.type
_entity.pdbx_description
1 polymer ?
#
loop_
_entity_poly.entity_id
_entity_poly.type
_entity_poly.pdbx_seq_one_letter_code
_entity_poly.pdbx_strand_id
1 'polypeptide(L)'
;MAIYTGFNPPSQVKGLHVKGMITLGANEEIPRTLLLKLEPQNSTGLGSSSVLGNQITTQPAERRILDVVNTWLKTPLPREELNLILTKRDKFEFTIGTGDRRPGGVGRFRLITNWQGEDVTNLLLRPEPWDGWPPYQFRLSFSGATGMMSLTDSHAGGNMYGAMRYLTIRVKP
;
A
#
# COMPACT_ATOMS: atom_id res chain seq x y z
N MET A 1 -53.11 8.56 -44.80
CA MET A 1 -52.57 7.52 -43.88
C MET A 1 -51.31 8.07 -43.23
N ALA A 2 -51.04 7.67 -41.97
CA ALA A 2 -49.99 8.15 -41.04
C ALA A 2 -50.27 9.53 -40.41
N ILE A 3 -51.02 9.65 -39.30
CA ILE A 3 -50.74 9.31 -37.87
C ILE A 3 -49.84 10.36 -37.19
N TYR A 4 -50.46 11.12 -36.27
CA TYR A 4 -49.83 11.92 -35.21
C TYR A 4 -49.05 11.02 -34.26
N THR A 5 -47.85 11.43 -33.84
CA THR A 5 -47.42 11.38 -32.43
C THR A 5 -46.26 12.34 -32.22
N GLY A 6 -46.44 13.31 -31.33
CA GLY A 6 -45.35 14.14 -30.85
C GLY A 6 -44.37 13.34 -29.98
N PHE A 7 -43.14 13.81 -29.90
CA PHE A 7 -42.33 13.68 -28.70
C PHE A 7 -41.40 14.88 -28.63
N ASN A 8 -41.82 15.87 -27.84
CA ASN A 8 -40.94 16.89 -27.30
C ASN A 8 -39.91 16.14 -26.44
N PRO A 9 -38.60 16.19 -26.71
CA PRO A 9 -37.65 15.48 -25.86
C PRO A 9 -37.80 16.04 -24.45
N PRO A 10 -38.07 15.18 -23.45
CA PRO A 10 -38.08 15.63 -22.07
C PRO A 10 -36.72 16.23 -21.76
N SER A 11 -36.75 17.34 -21.02
CA SER A 11 -35.62 17.97 -20.36
C SER A 11 -34.58 16.94 -19.93
N GLN A 12 -33.31 17.24 -20.17
CA GLN A 12 -32.22 16.48 -19.56
C GLN A 12 -32.52 16.34 -18.07
N VAL A 13 -32.88 15.14 -17.66
CA VAL A 13 -32.88 14.79 -16.26
C VAL A 13 -31.43 15.01 -15.85
N LYS A 14 -31.20 16.04 -15.01
CA LYS A 14 -30.01 16.17 -14.17
C LYS A 14 -29.98 14.93 -13.30
N GLY A 15 -29.52 13.83 -13.88
CA GLY A 15 -29.56 12.50 -13.33
C GLY A 15 -28.42 12.36 -12.34
N LEU A 16 -28.75 12.56 -11.08
CA LEU A 16 -28.18 11.84 -9.95
C LEU A 16 -26.64 11.89 -9.86
N HIS A 17 -26.13 12.95 -9.23
CA HIS A 17 -24.86 12.84 -8.52
C HIS A 17 -25.03 11.76 -7.44
N VAL A 18 -24.65 10.51 -7.74
CA VAL A 18 -24.29 9.56 -6.70
C VAL A 18 -23.14 10.22 -5.96
N LYS A 19 -23.42 10.68 -4.75
CA LYS A 19 -22.52 11.44 -3.91
C LYS A 19 -21.40 10.51 -3.44
N GLY A 20 -20.42 10.24 -4.30
CA GLY A 20 -19.21 9.53 -3.91
C GLY A 20 -18.60 8.55 -4.90
N MET A 21 -18.44 8.91 -6.17
CA MET A 21 -17.65 8.13 -7.13
C MET A 21 -16.57 9.00 -7.75
N ILE A 22 -15.34 8.48 -7.82
CA ILE A 22 -14.24 9.10 -8.56
C ILE A 22 -13.91 8.15 -9.70
N THR A 23 -14.11 8.61 -10.93
CA THR A 23 -13.84 7.87 -12.16
C THR A 23 -12.38 8.10 -12.55
N LEU A 24 -11.54 7.06 -12.49
CA LEU A 24 -10.13 7.12 -12.93
C LEU A 24 -9.93 6.26 -14.17
N GLY A 25 -10.19 6.82 -15.36
CA GLY A 25 -9.77 6.30 -16.67
C GLY A 25 -10.15 4.84 -17.01
N ALA A 26 -11.07 4.70 -17.97
CA ALA A 26 -11.61 3.46 -18.57
C ALA A 26 -12.34 2.51 -17.59
N ASN A 27 -13.61 2.86 -17.33
CA ASN A 27 -14.75 1.98 -17.04
C ASN A 27 -14.70 0.98 -15.87
N GLU A 28 -13.84 1.17 -14.87
CA GLU A 28 -14.07 0.47 -13.60
C GLU A 28 -13.85 1.35 -12.36
N GLU A 29 -14.85 1.35 -11.50
CA GLU A 29 -14.96 2.25 -10.36
C GLU A 29 -14.26 1.66 -9.13
N ILE A 30 -13.40 2.46 -8.47
CA ILE A 30 -12.87 2.12 -7.15
C ILE A 30 -13.86 2.68 -6.12
N PRO A 31 -14.41 1.86 -5.20
CA PRO A 31 -15.37 2.33 -4.22
C PRO A 31 -14.80 3.48 -3.39
N ARG A 32 -15.56 4.57 -3.23
CA ARG A 32 -15.10 5.71 -2.42
C ARG A 32 -14.85 5.34 -0.96
N THR A 33 -15.56 4.35 -0.43
CA THR A 33 -15.30 3.81 0.92
C THR A 33 -13.87 3.29 1.04
N LEU A 34 -13.35 2.60 0.02
CA LEU A 34 -11.96 2.17 -0.05
C LEU A 34 -11.02 3.37 -0.17
N LEU A 35 -11.31 4.31 -1.09
CA LEU A 35 -10.48 5.50 -1.30
C LEU A 35 -10.28 6.29 0.00
N LEU A 36 -11.36 6.50 0.77
CA LEU A 36 -11.32 7.18 2.06
C LEU A 36 -10.39 6.47 3.04
N LYS A 37 -10.43 5.14 3.14
CA LYS A 37 -9.52 4.39 4.05
C LYS A 37 -8.05 4.60 3.71
N LEU A 38 -7.72 4.76 2.42
CA LEU A 38 -6.35 4.91 1.92
C LEU A 38 -5.82 6.36 2.00
N GLU A 39 -6.64 7.32 2.42
CA GLU A 39 -6.20 8.71 2.57
C GLU A 39 -5.15 8.86 3.69
N PRO A 40 -4.19 9.79 3.58
CA PRO A 40 -3.12 9.97 4.56
C PRO A 40 -3.62 10.16 6.01
N GLN A 41 -4.73 10.89 6.21
CA GLN A 41 -5.36 11.08 7.51
C GLN A 41 -5.86 9.80 8.18
N ASN A 42 -6.04 8.73 7.41
CA ASN A 42 -6.50 7.42 7.87
C ASN A 42 -5.36 6.41 8.04
N SER A 43 -4.11 6.84 7.87
CA SER A 43 -2.95 6.08 8.29
C SER A 43 -2.74 6.15 9.81
N THR A 44 -2.14 5.11 10.39
CA THR A 44 -1.78 5.04 11.81
C THR A 44 -0.40 4.43 12.02
N GLY A 45 0.31 4.84 13.06
CA GLY A 45 1.58 4.22 13.47
C GLY A 45 2.68 4.23 12.40
N LEU A 46 2.76 5.22 11.53
CA LEU A 46 3.83 5.32 10.54
C LEU A 46 5.18 5.65 11.21
N GLY A 47 6.21 4.87 10.91
CA GLY A 47 7.58 5.13 11.35
C GLY A 47 8.28 6.22 10.52
N SER A 48 9.29 6.85 11.14
CA SER A 48 10.12 7.89 10.52
C SER A 48 11.56 7.85 11.08
N SER A 49 12.40 8.80 10.69
CA SER A 49 13.73 8.98 11.30
C SER A 49 13.68 9.49 12.75
N SER A 50 12.51 9.93 13.24
CA SER A 50 12.33 10.47 14.60
C SER A 50 11.41 9.64 15.49
N VAL A 51 10.56 8.79 14.92
CA VAL A 51 9.57 7.98 15.65
C VAL A 51 9.60 6.54 15.16
N LEU A 52 9.62 5.56 16.07
CA LEU A 52 9.62 4.14 15.72
C LEU A 52 8.40 3.73 14.88
N GLY A 53 7.21 4.15 15.31
CA GLY A 53 5.94 3.72 14.71
C GLY A 53 5.59 2.27 15.04
N ASN A 54 4.61 1.74 14.32
CA ASN A 54 4.31 0.31 14.26
C ASN A 54 5.44 -0.41 13.54
N GLN A 55 5.70 -1.65 13.95
CA GLN A 55 6.85 -2.40 13.49
C GLN A 55 6.46 -3.82 13.15
N ILE A 56 6.87 -4.25 11.96
CA ILE A 56 6.80 -5.64 11.55
C ILE A 56 8.24 -6.12 11.42
N THR A 57 8.63 -7.01 12.33
CA THR A 57 9.97 -7.59 12.34
C THR A 57 10.21 -8.40 11.07
N THR A 58 11.40 -8.25 10.50
CA THR A 58 11.89 -9.06 9.39
C THR A 58 11.96 -10.54 9.77
N GLN A 59 11.54 -11.41 8.87
CA GLN A 59 11.58 -12.85 9.07
C GLN A 59 11.50 -13.57 7.72
N PRO A 60 12.01 -14.82 7.62
CA PRO A 60 11.92 -15.60 6.39
C PRO A 60 10.50 -16.11 6.12
N ALA A 61 9.68 -16.30 7.16
CA ALA A 61 8.32 -16.80 7.02
C ALA A 61 7.41 -15.75 6.34
N GLU A 62 6.71 -16.18 5.30
CA GLU A 62 5.75 -15.34 4.59
C GLU A 62 4.56 -14.96 5.46
N ARG A 63 3.98 -13.80 5.14
CA ARG A 63 2.79 -13.24 5.77
C ARG A 63 1.85 -12.68 4.70
N ARG A 64 0.55 -12.63 4.99
CA ARG A 64 -0.43 -12.02 4.10
C ARG A 64 -0.19 -10.51 4.04
N ILE A 65 -0.13 -9.94 2.85
CA ILE A 65 -0.03 -8.48 2.66
C ILE A 65 -1.23 -7.74 3.29
N LEU A 66 -2.38 -8.41 3.42
CA LEU A 66 -3.55 -7.86 4.11
C LEU A 66 -3.24 -7.47 5.55
N ASP A 67 -2.67 -8.41 6.32
CA ASP A 67 -2.37 -8.22 7.73
C ASP A 67 -1.29 -7.15 7.91
N VAL A 68 -0.35 -7.11 6.96
CA VAL A 68 0.71 -6.11 6.89
C VAL A 68 0.10 -4.72 6.66
N VAL A 69 -0.64 -4.50 5.57
CA VAL A 69 -1.25 -3.20 5.25
C VAL A 69 -2.16 -2.72 6.38
N ASN A 70 -2.98 -3.60 6.94
CA ASN A 70 -3.90 -3.26 8.02
C ASN A 70 -3.19 -2.83 9.31
N THR A 71 -1.89 -3.09 9.46
CA THR A 71 -1.09 -2.56 10.58
C THR A 71 -1.00 -1.03 10.56
N TRP A 72 -1.12 -0.40 9.39
CA TRP A 72 -0.96 1.06 9.23
C TRP A 72 -2.26 1.78 8.85
N LEU A 73 -3.42 1.13 8.93
CA LEU A 73 -4.72 1.75 8.65
C LEU A 73 -5.56 1.88 9.93
N LYS A 74 -6.21 3.03 10.11
CA LYS A 74 -7.20 3.22 11.18
C LYS A 74 -8.42 2.32 10.99
N THR A 75 -8.82 2.09 9.74
CA THR A 75 -9.91 1.19 9.38
C THR A 75 -9.35 0.08 8.50
N PRO A 76 -9.34 -1.18 8.97
CA PRO A 76 -8.83 -2.30 8.19
C PRO A 76 -9.55 -2.49 6.85
N LEU A 77 -8.79 -2.94 5.87
CA LEU A 77 -9.31 -3.50 4.62
C LEU A 77 -9.82 -4.92 4.90
N PRO A 78 -11.01 -5.29 4.41
CA PRO A 78 -11.37 -6.68 4.21
C PRO A 78 -10.62 -7.26 3.00
N ARG A 79 -10.70 -8.58 2.83
CA ARG A 79 -9.97 -9.30 1.77
C ARG A 79 -10.35 -8.82 0.37
N GLU A 80 -11.61 -8.50 0.15
CA GLU A 80 -12.16 -8.08 -1.13
C GLU A 80 -11.60 -6.74 -1.59
N GLU A 81 -11.46 -5.78 -0.66
CA GLU A 81 -10.85 -4.47 -0.94
C GLU A 81 -9.37 -4.61 -1.27
N LEU A 82 -8.63 -5.46 -0.55
CA LEU A 82 -7.24 -5.73 -0.92
C LEU A 82 -7.15 -6.42 -2.28
N ASN A 83 -7.99 -7.42 -2.55
CA ASN A 83 -7.98 -8.11 -3.85
C ASN A 83 -8.24 -7.12 -4.99
N LEU A 84 -9.15 -6.15 -4.80
CA LEU A 84 -9.37 -5.08 -5.77
C LEU A 84 -8.10 -4.24 -5.99
N ILE A 85 -7.39 -3.86 -4.92
CA ILE A 85 -6.10 -3.15 -5.01
C ILE A 85 -5.08 -3.98 -5.80
N LEU A 86 -4.95 -5.27 -5.48
CA LEU A 86 -3.95 -6.16 -6.09
C LEU A 86 -4.25 -6.47 -7.58
N THR A 87 -5.51 -6.53 -7.96
CA THR A 87 -5.93 -6.68 -9.36
C THR A 87 -5.72 -5.39 -10.15
N LYS A 88 -5.85 -4.22 -9.50
CA LYS A 88 -5.73 -2.90 -10.12
C LYS A 88 -4.46 -2.17 -9.70
N ARG A 89 -3.36 -2.89 -9.50
CA ARG A 89 -2.09 -2.33 -8.99
C ARG A 89 -1.58 -1.15 -9.83
N ASP A 90 -1.90 -1.10 -11.11
CA ASP A 90 -1.55 0.01 -11.98
C ASP A 90 -2.14 1.35 -11.49
N LYS A 91 -3.27 1.32 -10.77
CA LYS A 91 -3.94 2.50 -10.18
C LYS A 91 -3.44 2.87 -8.78
N PHE A 92 -2.60 2.05 -8.15
CA PHE A 92 -2.15 2.26 -6.77
C PHE A 92 -0.62 2.37 -6.65
N GLU A 93 -0.17 3.24 -5.78
CA GLU A 93 1.23 3.40 -5.38
C GLU A 93 1.46 2.70 -4.04
N PHE A 94 2.46 1.83 -3.98
CA PHE A 94 2.90 1.16 -2.76
C PHE A 94 4.17 1.83 -2.27
N THR A 95 4.17 2.31 -1.02
CA THR A 95 5.34 2.91 -0.40
C THR A 95 5.71 2.15 0.85
N ILE A 96 6.91 1.58 0.88
CA ILE A 96 7.47 0.87 2.05
C ILE A 96 8.59 1.68 2.66
N GLY A 97 8.72 1.61 3.98
CA GLY A 97 9.90 2.10 4.71
C GLY A 97 10.43 1.06 5.69
N THR A 98 11.74 0.94 5.73
CA THR A 98 12.46 -0.04 6.56
C THR A 98 13.47 0.64 7.47
N GLY A 99 13.88 -0.06 8.53
CA GLY A 99 14.87 0.47 9.45
C GLY A 99 15.13 -0.40 10.68
N ASP A 100 15.92 0.13 11.61
CA ASP A 100 16.14 -0.50 12.92
C ASP A 100 14.86 -0.42 13.76
N ARG A 101 14.56 -1.52 14.45
CA ARG A 101 13.42 -1.68 15.36
C ARG A 101 13.68 -1.17 16.78
N ARG A 102 14.95 -0.93 17.13
CA ARG A 102 15.36 -0.50 18.48
C ARG A 102 15.23 1.01 18.63
N PRO A 103 14.89 1.52 19.83
CA PRO A 103 14.81 2.95 20.11
C PRO A 103 16.09 3.72 19.76
N GLY A 104 17.26 3.17 20.08
CA GLY A 104 18.56 3.78 19.75
C GLY A 104 18.88 3.81 18.25
N GLY A 105 18.12 3.09 17.43
CA GLY A 105 18.30 3.03 15.98
C GLY A 105 17.25 3.82 15.18
N VAL A 106 16.41 4.63 15.84
CA VAL A 106 15.26 5.31 15.19
C VAL A 106 15.63 6.06 13.91
N GLY A 107 16.78 6.75 13.89
CA GLY A 107 17.30 7.50 12.74
C GLY A 107 17.75 6.64 11.55
N ARG A 108 17.91 5.33 11.74
CA ARG A 108 18.20 4.34 10.69
C ARG A 108 16.90 3.93 10.01
N PHE A 109 16.19 4.89 9.43
CA PHE A 109 14.95 4.69 8.70
C PHE A 109 15.07 5.26 7.30
N ARG A 110 14.59 4.54 6.29
CA ARG A 110 14.46 5.05 4.93
C ARG A 110 13.15 4.61 4.31
N LEU A 111 12.57 5.51 3.52
CA LEU A 111 11.57 5.15 2.53
C LEU A 111 12.29 4.53 1.33
N ILE A 112 11.77 3.41 0.88
CA ILE A 112 12.30 2.64 -0.23
C ILE A 112 11.74 3.21 -1.53
N THR A 113 12.57 3.26 -2.56
CA THR A 113 12.28 3.95 -3.83
C THR A 113 12.29 3.03 -5.04
N ASN A 114 12.79 1.79 -4.89
CA ASN A 114 12.97 0.82 -5.97
C ASN A 114 11.97 -0.34 -5.95
N TRP A 115 10.83 -0.17 -5.28
CA TRP A 115 9.70 -1.09 -5.31
C TRP A 115 8.40 -0.30 -5.27
N GLN A 116 7.45 -0.64 -6.13
CA GLN A 116 6.19 0.09 -6.36
C GLN A 116 4.97 -0.84 -6.35
N GLY A 117 5.10 -2.02 -5.74
CA GLY A 117 4.01 -3.00 -5.61
C GLY A 117 4.01 -4.10 -6.68
N GLU A 118 5.02 -4.11 -7.57
CA GLU A 118 5.24 -5.19 -8.52
C GLU A 118 5.66 -6.50 -7.84
N ASP A 119 5.43 -7.61 -8.52
CA ASP A 119 5.84 -8.95 -8.05
C ASP A 119 7.36 -9.04 -8.07
N VAL A 120 7.94 -9.43 -6.94
CA VAL A 120 9.39 -9.48 -6.76
C VAL A 120 9.81 -10.72 -6.00
N THR A 121 10.98 -11.24 -6.33
CA THR A 121 11.62 -12.32 -5.58
C THR A 121 12.99 -11.83 -5.13
N ASN A 122 13.20 -11.78 -3.82
CA ASN A 122 14.48 -11.45 -3.20
C ASN A 122 15.07 -10.08 -3.61
N LEU A 123 14.22 -9.10 -3.90
CA LEU A 123 14.61 -7.74 -4.27
C LEU A 123 15.33 -7.07 -3.10
N LEU A 124 16.54 -6.58 -3.35
CA LEU A 124 17.26 -5.73 -2.40
C LEU A 124 16.61 -4.33 -2.38
N LEU A 125 16.07 -3.94 -1.23
CA LEU A 125 15.43 -2.64 -1.06
C LEU A 125 16.47 -1.52 -0.92
N ARG A 126 16.23 -0.40 -1.58
CA ARG A 126 17.09 0.78 -1.61
C ARG A 126 16.30 2.07 -1.41
N PRO A 127 16.87 3.09 -0.75
CA PRO A 127 18.21 3.13 -0.15
C PRO A 127 18.34 2.30 1.13
N GLU A 128 19.58 1.96 1.49
CA GLU A 128 19.93 1.26 2.73
C GLU A 128 19.74 2.20 3.95
N PRO A 129 19.08 1.77 5.04
CA PRO A 129 18.89 2.64 6.20
C PRO A 129 20.13 2.98 7.02
N TRP A 130 21.20 2.20 6.87
CA TRP A 130 22.45 2.41 7.60
C TRP A 130 23.66 2.06 6.74
N ASP A 131 24.55 3.04 6.53
CA ASP A 131 25.78 2.87 5.74
C ASP A 131 26.92 2.17 6.53
N GLY A 132 26.69 1.82 7.80
CA GLY A 132 27.69 1.12 8.62
C GLY A 132 27.66 -0.39 8.48
N TRP A 133 28.67 -1.05 9.07
CA TRP A 133 28.83 -2.51 9.02
C TRP A 133 28.35 -3.19 10.33
N PRO A 134 27.57 -4.29 10.25
CA PRO A 134 27.02 -4.90 9.03
C PRO A 134 25.78 -4.16 8.50
N PRO A 135 25.58 -4.00 7.18
CA PRO A 135 24.36 -3.39 6.64
C PRO A 135 23.12 -4.25 6.87
N TYR A 136 21.92 -3.69 6.72
CA TYR A 136 20.68 -4.49 6.77
C TYR A 136 20.44 -5.30 5.52
N GLN A 137 20.72 -4.76 4.34
CA GLN A 137 20.44 -5.42 3.07
C GLN A 137 19.02 -6.01 3.04
N PHE A 138 18.01 -5.16 3.34
CA PHE A 138 16.63 -5.61 3.39
C PHE A 138 16.22 -6.28 2.07
N ARG A 139 15.70 -7.52 2.13
CA ARG A 139 15.24 -8.25 0.95
C ARG A 139 13.77 -8.57 1.00
N LEU A 140 13.06 -8.14 -0.04
CA LEU A 140 11.62 -8.32 -0.20
C LEU A 140 11.32 -9.41 -1.23
N SER A 141 10.41 -10.31 -0.87
CA SER A 141 9.67 -11.12 -1.82
C SER A 141 8.19 -10.78 -1.67
N PHE A 142 7.50 -10.59 -2.79
CA PHE A 142 6.07 -10.27 -2.82
C PHE A 142 5.43 -10.87 -4.05
N SER A 143 4.25 -11.46 -3.87
CA SER A 143 3.38 -11.94 -4.94
C SER A 143 1.98 -11.38 -4.74
N GLY A 144 1.55 -10.53 -5.66
CA GLY A 144 0.19 -10.00 -5.75
C GLY A 144 -0.82 -11.08 -6.13
N ALA A 145 -0.40 -12.14 -6.82
CA ALA A 145 -1.27 -13.27 -7.15
C ALA A 145 -1.69 -14.08 -5.91
N THR A 146 -0.77 -14.31 -4.97
CA THR A 146 -1.05 -15.04 -3.72
C THR A 146 -1.39 -14.10 -2.56
N GLY A 147 -1.06 -12.81 -2.67
CA GLY A 147 -1.14 -11.84 -1.59
C GLY A 147 -0.16 -12.12 -0.46
N MET A 148 0.96 -12.78 -0.75
CA MET A 148 1.97 -13.17 0.24
C MET A 148 3.23 -12.32 0.10
N MET A 149 3.89 -12.07 1.23
CA MET A 149 5.16 -11.36 1.26
C MET A 149 6.09 -11.87 2.35
N SER A 150 7.40 -11.71 2.15
CA SER A 150 8.43 -11.85 3.19
C SER A 150 9.40 -10.68 3.09
N LEU A 151 9.83 -10.16 4.25
CA LEU A 151 10.89 -9.16 4.33
C LEU A 151 11.97 -9.69 5.26
N THR A 152 13.20 -9.78 4.78
CA THR A 152 14.35 -10.25 5.55
C THR A 152 15.43 -9.17 5.66
N ASP A 153 16.35 -9.31 6.61
CA ASP A 153 17.60 -8.54 6.67
C ASP A 153 18.78 -9.46 7.02
N SER A 154 20.00 -9.00 6.75
CA SER A 154 21.27 -9.66 7.10
C SER A 154 22.01 -8.98 8.25
N HIS A 155 21.45 -7.93 8.86
CA HIS A 155 22.13 -7.17 9.90
C HIS A 155 22.33 -8.01 11.16
N ALA A 156 23.57 -8.02 11.66
CA ALA A 156 23.96 -8.64 12.93
C ALA A 156 23.52 -10.12 13.06
N GLY A 157 23.68 -10.92 11.99
CA GLY A 157 23.28 -12.34 11.98
C GLY A 157 21.93 -12.60 11.31
N GLY A 158 21.25 -11.53 10.88
CA GLY A 158 20.06 -11.59 10.03
C GLY A 158 18.75 -11.62 10.80
N ASN A 159 17.77 -10.88 10.31
CA ASN A 159 16.45 -10.69 10.90
C ASN A 159 16.46 -10.22 12.36
N MET A 160 17.60 -9.71 12.84
CA MET A 160 17.82 -9.47 14.27
C MET A 160 17.31 -8.10 14.71
N TYR A 161 17.51 -7.07 13.90
CA TYR A 161 17.09 -5.72 14.25
C TYR A 161 16.32 -5.01 13.14
N GLY A 162 16.19 -5.59 11.95
CA GLY A 162 15.43 -4.99 10.88
C GLY A 162 13.93 -5.05 11.13
N ALA A 163 13.24 -4.04 10.64
CA ALA A 163 11.79 -4.03 10.58
C ALA A 163 11.29 -3.24 9.38
N MET A 164 10.13 -3.65 8.88
CA MET A 164 9.24 -2.73 8.17
C MET A 164 8.60 -1.81 9.20
N ARG A 165 8.74 -0.51 8.98
CA ARG A 165 8.25 0.53 9.90
C ARG A 165 7.20 1.43 9.25
N TYR A 166 7.00 1.27 7.96
CA TYR A 166 6.08 2.06 7.16
C TYR A 166 5.59 1.20 6.00
N LEU A 167 4.28 1.16 5.78
CA LEU A 167 3.69 0.73 4.52
C LEU A 167 2.43 1.53 4.27
N THR A 168 2.32 2.14 3.09
CA THR A 168 1.09 2.78 2.64
C THR A 168 0.75 2.35 1.22
N ILE A 169 -0.54 2.30 0.92
CA ILE A 169 -1.08 2.14 -0.43
C ILE A 169 -1.91 3.38 -0.72
N ARG A 170 -1.65 4.05 -1.83
CA ARG A 170 -2.34 5.27 -2.24
C ARG A 170 -2.81 5.18 -3.67
N VAL A 171 -3.80 5.96 -4.03
CA VAL A 171 -4.28 6.05 -5.42
C VAL A 171 -3.31 6.93 -6.18
N LYS A 172 -2.90 6.49 -7.37
CA LYS A 172 -2.03 7.31 -8.23
C LYS A 172 -2.78 8.56 -8.71
N PRO A 173 -2.09 9.71 -8.82
CA PRO A 173 -2.66 10.93 -9.37
C PRO A 173 -3.07 10.77 -10.85
#